data_AF-A0A448WGY1-F1
#
_entry.id   AF-A0A448WGY1-F1
#
_cell.length_a   1.000
_cell.length_b   1.000
_cell.length_c   1.000
_cell.angle_alpha   90.00
_cell.angle_beta   90.00
_cell.angle_gamma   90.00
#
_symmetry.space_group_name_H-M   'P 1'
#
loop_
_entity.id
_entity.type
_entity.pdbx_description
1 polymer ?
#
loop_
_entity_poly.entity_id
_entity_poly.type
_entity_poly.pdbx_seq_one_letter_code
_entity_poly.pdbx_strand_id
1 'polypeptide(L)'
;MDAIVYLCLHILTTLFLPRNHLFSDSQFTRSEIQAPFSVGPKPGSSKAPYRRVRDDEVNLIPALSNNSFEAKLGAQGSWGERANQALKLTRGKEFKHEKTKRKRGTYTGGTISTNVCSFKFNE
;
A
#
# COMPACT_ATOMS: atom_id res chain seq x y z
N MET A 1 -41.81 -1.88 -53.13
CA MET A 1 -41.11 -1.90 -54.43
C MET A 1 -39.98 -0.87 -54.48
N ASP A 2 -38.75 -1.04 -53.99
CA ASP A 2 -38.16 -1.88 -52.93
C ASP A 2 -36.77 -1.31 -52.59
N ALA A 3 -36.63 0.02 -52.45
CA ALA A 3 -35.33 0.65 -52.15
C ALA A 3 -34.78 0.25 -50.76
N ILE A 4 -35.65 -0.09 -49.80
CA ILE A 4 -35.26 -0.51 -48.45
C ILE A 4 -34.73 -1.95 -48.44
N VAL A 5 -35.23 -2.82 -49.32
CA VAL A 5 -34.81 -4.23 -49.38
C VAL A 5 -33.42 -4.34 -50.01
N TYR A 6 -33.11 -3.51 -51.01
CA TYR A 6 -31.79 -3.52 -51.67
C TYR A 6 -30.68 -2.93 -50.79
N LEU A 7 -30.95 -1.93 -49.95
CA LEU A 7 -29.94 -1.44 -48.99
C LEU A 7 -29.62 -2.49 -47.92
N CYS A 8 -30.62 -3.26 -47.50
CA CYS A 8 -30.46 -4.33 -46.51
C CYS A 8 -29.68 -5.54 -47.08
N LEU A 9 -29.94 -5.92 -48.34
CA LEU A 9 -29.25 -7.06 -48.98
C LEU A 9 -27.82 -6.73 -49.44
N HIS A 10 -27.50 -5.45 -49.66
CA HIS A 10 -26.13 -5.00 -49.97
C HIS A 10 -25.24 -4.87 -48.72
N ILE A 11 -25.80 -4.55 -47.55
CA ILE A 11 -25.04 -4.54 -46.28
C ILE A 11 -24.68 -5.95 -45.83
N LEU A 12 -25.50 -6.97 -46.16
CA LEU A 12 -25.29 -8.35 -45.75
C LEU A 12 -24.35 -9.18 -46.64
N THR A 13 -23.84 -8.64 -47.76
CA THR A 13 -23.01 -9.41 -48.72
C THR A 13 -21.56 -8.94 -48.86
N THR A 14 -21.14 -7.80 -48.28
CA THR A 14 -19.77 -7.26 -48.48
C THR A 14 -18.85 -7.31 -47.25
N LEU A 15 -19.23 -7.97 -46.16
CA LEU A 15 -18.36 -8.13 -44.97
C LEU A 15 -18.11 -9.58 -44.57
N PHE A 16 -18.09 -10.50 -45.55
CA PHE A 16 -17.50 -11.83 -45.40
C PHE A 16 -16.09 -11.85 -46.00
N LEU A 17 -15.14 -11.26 -45.29
CA LEU A 17 -13.71 -11.46 -45.52
C LEU A 17 -13.19 -12.46 -44.48
N PRO A 18 -12.75 -13.66 -44.87
CA PRO A 18 -12.10 -14.60 -43.96
C PRO A 18 -10.68 -14.11 -43.69
N ARG A 19 -10.51 -13.26 -42.67
CA ARG A 19 -9.18 -12.90 -42.17
C ARG A 19 -8.74 -13.94 -41.15
N ASN A 20 -8.23 -15.05 -41.68
CA ASN A 20 -7.35 -15.96 -40.95
C ASN A 20 -6.12 -15.17 -40.50
N HIS A 21 -6.17 -14.63 -39.29
CA HIS A 21 -4.98 -14.20 -38.60
C HIS A 21 -4.77 -15.17 -37.45
N LEU A 22 -3.81 -16.08 -37.66
CA LEU A 22 -3.13 -16.83 -36.61
C LEU A 22 -2.73 -15.86 -35.52
N PHE A 23 -3.57 -15.73 -34.49
CA PHE A 23 -3.14 -15.18 -33.22
C PHE A 23 -2.47 -16.34 -32.52
N SER A 24 -1.14 -16.40 -32.62
CA SER A 24 -0.38 -17.32 -31.80
C SER A 24 -0.72 -16.97 -30.36
N ASP A 25 -1.24 -17.94 -29.62
CA ASP A 25 -1.11 -17.95 -28.17
C ASP A 25 0.40 -17.96 -27.90
N SER A 26 0.99 -16.76 -27.83
CA SER A 26 2.28 -16.60 -27.19
C SER A 26 2.02 -17.04 -25.77
N GLN A 27 2.45 -18.25 -25.46
CA GLN A 27 2.64 -18.73 -24.11
C GLN A 27 3.38 -17.61 -23.37
N PHE A 28 2.63 -16.76 -22.66
CA PHE A 28 3.22 -15.89 -21.67
C PHE A 28 3.78 -16.86 -20.65
N THR A 29 5.06 -17.17 -20.83
CA THR A 29 5.79 -18.04 -19.93
C THR A 29 5.65 -17.38 -18.59
N ARG A 30 4.93 -18.05 -17.70
CA ARG A 30 4.96 -17.84 -16.26
C ARG A 30 6.37 -18.22 -15.78
N SER A 31 7.38 -17.52 -16.27
CA SER A 31 8.76 -17.64 -15.84
C SER A 31 8.99 -16.52 -14.84
N GLU A 32 9.16 -16.95 -13.59
CA GLU A 32 9.78 -16.21 -12.50
C GLU A 32 8.98 -15.04 -11.93
N ILE A 33 7.95 -15.38 -11.15
CA ILE A 33 7.84 -14.73 -9.83
C ILE A 33 8.94 -15.34 -8.97
N GLN A 34 10.19 -14.88 -9.12
CA GLN A 34 11.22 -15.12 -8.12
C GLN A 34 10.77 -14.31 -6.89
N ALA A 35 10.18 -14.96 -5.89
CA ALA A 35 9.93 -14.30 -4.61
C ALA A 35 11.29 -13.77 -4.10
N PRO A 36 11.44 -12.47 -3.77
CA PRO A 36 12.75 -11.88 -3.44
C PRO A 36 13.29 -12.30 -2.06
N PHE A 37 12.90 -13.47 -1.56
CA PHE A 37 13.20 -13.94 -0.21
C PHE A 37 13.30 -15.46 -0.19
N SER A 38 14.46 -15.97 -0.60
CA SER A 38 14.85 -17.35 -0.31
C SER A 38 15.31 -17.45 1.15
N VAL A 39 14.41 -17.78 2.07
CA VAL A 39 14.76 -18.22 3.44
C VAL A 39 15.22 -19.66 3.40
N GLY A 40 16.37 -19.88 2.76
CA GLY A 40 17.14 -21.07 2.99
C GLY A 40 17.89 -20.93 4.31
N PRO A 41 17.98 -21.97 5.15
CA PRO A 41 18.88 -21.94 6.30
C PRO A 41 20.30 -21.66 5.80
N LYS A 42 20.94 -20.58 6.31
CA LYS A 42 22.32 -20.25 5.94
C LYS A 42 23.26 -21.37 6.43
N PRO A 43 24.18 -21.88 5.58
CA PRO A 43 25.09 -22.94 5.97
C PRO A 43 26.01 -22.42 7.09
N GLY A 44 25.90 -23.02 8.29
CA GLY A 44 26.73 -22.67 9.46
C GLY A 44 26.01 -22.02 10.65
N SER A 45 24.70 -21.75 10.57
CA SER A 45 23.97 -21.19 11.72
C SER A 45 23.75 -22.24 12.83
N SER A 46 24.06 -21.88 14.07
CA SER A 46 23.70 -22.68 15.25
C SER A 46 22.19 -22.95 15.29
N LYS A 47 21.76 -24.05 15.94
CA LYS A 47 20.35 -24.47 16.06
C LYS A 47 19.55 -23.44 16.89
N ALA A 48 19.25 -22.28 16.32
CA ALA A 48 18.46 -21.24 16.95
C ALA A 48 16.96 -21.57 16.82
N PRO A 49 16.14 -21.23 17.83
CA PRO A 49 14.70 -21.41 17.75
C PRO A 49 14.13 -20.66 16.53
N TYR A 50 13.01 -21.16 16.01
CA TYR A 50 12.28 -20.49 14.94
C TYR A 50 11.88 -19.08 15.39
N ARG A 51 12.21 -18.09 14.56
CA ARG A 51 11.81 -16.69 14.73
C ARG A 51 11.14 -16.23 13.45
N ARG A 52 10.01 -15.53 13.58
CA ARG A 52 9.25 -14.96 12.45
C ARG A 52 10.01 -13.83 11.74
N VAL A 53 10.82 -13.08 12.51
CA VAL A 53 11.68 -12.02 12.00
C VAL A 53 13.09 -12.33 12.47
N ARG A 54 14.03 -12.35 11.53
CA ARG A 54 15.46 -12.50 11.78
C ARG A 54 16.08 -11.12 11.75
N ASP A 55 16.74 -10.72 12.83
CA ASP A 55 17.32 -9.37 12.95
C ASP A 55 18.48 -9.19 11.93
N ASP A 56 19.14 -10.27 11.55
CA ASP A 56 20.30 -10.30 10.63
C ASP A 56 19.94 -10.11 9.15
N GLU A 57 18.65 -10.14 8.79
CA GLU A 57 18.19 -10.14 7.39
C GLU A 57 17.34 -8.91 7.06
N VAL A 58 17.32 -7.90 7.94
CA VAL A 58 16.47 -6.72 7.77
C VAL A 58 17.23 -5.60 7.06
N ASN A 59 16.94 -5.40 5.77
CA ASN A 59 17.33 -4.19 5.05
C ASN A 59 16.29 -3.09 5.29
N LEU A 60 16.64 -2.08 6.10
CA LEU A 60 15.75 -0.95 6.42
C LEU A 60 16.05 0.26 5.54
N ILE A 61 15.02 0.83 4.93
CA ILE A 61 15.12 2.11 4.22
C ILE A 61 15.27 3.22 5.27
N PRO A 62 16.26 4.13 5.17
CA PRO A 62 16.49 5.18 6.17
C PRO A 62 15.27 6.04 6.47
N ALA A 63 14.45 6.33 5.44
CA ALA A 63 13.21 7.10 5.59
C ALA A 63 12.14 6.40 6.44
N LEU A 64 12.19 5.07 6.57
CA LEU A 64 11.23 4.25 7.33
C LEU A 64 11.79 3.80 8.69
N SER A 65 12.99 4.27 9.05
CA SER A 65 13.65 3.89 10.30
C SER A 65 12.92 4.41 11.55
N ASN A 66 12.16 5.50 11.45
CA ASN A 66 11.57 6.19 12.59
C ASN A 66 10.04 6.30 12.47
N ASN A 67 9.33 5.63 13.39
CA ASN A 67 7.86 5.64 13.48
C ASN A 67 7.32 6.63 14.52
N SER A 68 8.16 7.50 15.08
CA SER A 68 7.72 8.51 16.04
C SER A 68 6.82 9.57 15.38
N PHE A 69 5.92 10.16 16.17
CA PHE A 69 5.08 11.27 15.68
C PHE A 69 5.92 12.49 15.28
N GLU A 70 7.06 12.71 15.94
CA GLU A 70 7.99 13.83 15.66
C GLU A 70 8.64 13.72 14.28
N ALA A 71 8.85 12.49 13.78
CA ALA A 71 9.39 12.25 12.44
C ALA A 71 8.37 12.53 11.31
N LYS A 72 7.09 12.74 11.65
CA LYS A 72 6.06 13.01 10.64
C LYS A 72 6.20 14.42 10.08
N LEU A 73 6.18 14.53 8.76
CA LEU A 73 6.19 15.81 8.05
C LEU A 73 4.97 16.66 8.44
N GLY A 74 5.21 17.91 8.83
CA GLY A 74 4.15 18.85 9.22
C GLY A 74 3.46 18.51 10.55
N ALA A 75 4.10 17.72 11.43
CA ALA A 75 3.59 17.41 12.75
C ALA A 75 3.48 18.64 13.67
N GLN A 76 4.43 19.58 13.53
CA GLN A 76 4.57 20.77 14.38
C GLN A 76 3.36 21.71 14.25
N GLY A 77 2.88 22.24 15.37
CA GLY A 77 1.76 23.17 15.46
C GLY A 77 0.38 22.53 15.21
N SER A 78 0.32 21.24 14.89
CA SER A 78 -0.93 20.55 14.61
C SER A 78 -1.67 20.13 15.87
N TRP A 79 -2.97 19.86 15.73
CA TRP A 79 -3.75 19.24 16.81
C TRP A 79 -3.15 17.90 17.30
N GLY A 80 -2.56 17.14 16.38
CA GLY A 80 -1.94 15.86 16.68
C GLY A 80 -0.71 15.99 17.58
N GLU A 81 0.07 17.07 17.44
CA GLU A 81 1.23 17.30 18.30
C GLU A 81 0.84 17.51 19.76
N ARG A 82 -0.14 18.36 20.03
CA ARG A 82 -0.62 18.59 21.40
C ARG A 82 -1.16 17.31 22.02
N ALA A 83 -1.90 16.53 21.25
CA ALA A 83 -2.39 15.23 21.69
C ALA A 83 -1.23 14.25 21.99
N ASN A 84 -0.21 14.23 21.14
CA ASN A 84 0.99 13.41 21.33
C ASN A 84 1.73 13.83 22.61
N GLN A 85 2.01 15.12 22.81
CA GLN A 85 2.68 15.61 24.02
C GLN A 85 1.92 15.24 25.30
N ALA A 86 0.58 15.35 25.29
CA ALA A 86 -0.25 15.04 26.45
C ALA A 86 -0.35 13.53 26.75
N LEU A 87 -0.33 12.67 25.71
CA LEU A 87 -0.63 11.25 25.87
C LEU A 87 0.60 10.32 25.74
N LYS A 88 1.74 10.81 25.21
CA LYS A 88 2.95 10.01 24.92
C LYS A 88 3.49 9.25 26.13
N LEU A 89 3.38 9.86 27.31
CA LEU A 89 3.89 9.29 28.57
C LEU A 89 2.90 8.31 29.22
N THR A 90 1.62 8.37 28.85
CA THR A 90 0.59 7.54 29.46
C THR A 90 0.44 6.21 28.74
N ARG A 91 0.28 5.13 29.50
CA ARG A 91 0.11 3.76 28.99
C ARG A 91 -1.00 3.06 29.78
N GLY A 92 -1.61 2.03 29.20
CA GLY A 92 -2.55 1.14 29.90
C GLY A 92 -3.82 1.82 30.43
N LYS A 93 -4.18 1.55 31.70
CA LYS A 93 -5.39 2.09 32.35
C LYS A 93 -5.38 3.61 32.41
N GLU A 94 -4.22 4.20 32.74
CA GLU A 94 -4.07 5.65 32.84
C GLU A 94 -4.28 6.35 31.50
N PHE A 95 -3.85 5.73 30.39
CA PHE A 95 -4.13 6.26 29.05
C PHE A 95 -5.63 6.40 28.79
N LYS A 96 -6.46 5.45 29.24
CA LYS A 96 -7.92 5.53 29.08
C LYS A 96 -8.49 6.71 29.86
N HIS A 97 -8.03 6.91 31.10
CA HIS A 97 -8.44 8.02 31.95
C HIS A 97 -7.99 9.36 31.37
N GLU A 98 -6.71 9.52 31.03
CA GLU A 98 -6.20 10.76 30.46
C GLU A 98 -6.84 11.07 29.11
N LYS A 99 -6.96 10.10 28.19
CA LYS A 99 -7.69 10.32 26.93
C LYS A 99 -9.11 10.84 27.19
N THR A 100 -9.83 10.27 28.16
CA THR A 100 -11.20 10.68 28.47
C THR A 100 -11.25 12.09 29.08
N LYS A 101 -10.33 12.42 29.99
CA LYS A 101 -10.20 13.78 30.55
C LYS A 101 -9.92 14.79 29.44
N ARG A 102 -8.95 14.52 28.58
CA ARG A 102 -8.57 15.44 27.49
C ARG A 102 -9.64 15.58 26.42
N LYS A 103 -10.41 14.53 26.16
CA LYS A 103 -11.59 14.57 25.28
C LYS A 103 -12.71 15.48 25.80
N ARG A 104 -12.82 15.69 27.12
CA ARG A 104 -13.90 16.50 27.73
C ARG A 104 -13.70 18.02 27.64
N GLY A 105 -12.70 18.52 26.89
CA GLY A 105 -12.68 19.93 26.47
C GLY A 105 -11.37 20.69 26.63
N THR A 106 -10.21 20.05 26.72
CA THR A 106 -8.93 20.75 26.94
C THR A 106 -8.13 21.03 25.66
N TYR A 107 -8.48 20.40 24.55
CA TYR A 107 -7.84 20.72 23.28
C TYR A 107 -8.64 21.82 22.59
N THR A 108 -8.07 23.00 22.42
CA THR A 108 -8.60 24.12 21.63
C THR A 108 -7.46 24.76 20.82
N GLY A 109 -7.76 25.28 19.62
CA GLY A 109 -6.86 26.16 18.86
C GLY A 109 -5.67 25.50 18.12
N GLY A 110 -5.89 24.43 17.35
CA GLY A 110 -4.86 23.85 16.47
C GLY A 110 -5.42 23.51 15.10
N THR A 111 -4.57 23.55 14.06
CA THR A 111 -4.96 23.21 12.69
C THR A 111 -4.99 21.70 12.49
N ILE A 112 -5.99 21.24 11.73
CA ILE A 112 -6.04 19.85 11.24
C ILE A 112 -5.29 19.82 9.91
N SER A 113 -4.17 19.11 9.87
CA SER A 113 -3.45 18.88 8.62
C SER A 113 -4.25 17.94 7.72
N THR A 114 -4.55 18.35 6.49
CA THR A 114 -5.15 17.49 5.44
C THR A 114 -4.11 16.89 4.50
N ASN A 115 -2.81 17.12 4.76
CA ASN A 115 -1.71 16.66 3.93
C ASN A 115 -1.58 15.13 3.93
N VAL A 116 -1.20 14.57 2.77
CA VAL A 116 -0.92 13.14 2.60
C VAL A 116 0.52 12.86 3.06
N CYS A 117 0.69 11.86 3.92
CA CYS A 117 2.00 11.41 4.43
C CYS A 117 2.27 9.94 4.04
N SER A 118 2.03 9.59 2.78
CA SER A 118 2.30 8.24 2.25
C SER A 118 3.73 8.11 1.75
N PHE A 119 4.28 6.90 1.86
CA PHE A 119 5.56 6.53 1.25
C PHE A 119 5.28 5.58 0.07
N LYS A 120 5.87 5.87 -1.10
CA LYS A 120 5.80 4.99 -2.26
C LYS A 120 7.02 4.06 -2.26
N PHE A 121 6.79 2.76 -2.31
CA PHE A 121 7.86 1.78 -2.49
C PHE A 121 8.29 1.80 -3.95
N ASN A 122 9.60 1.84 -4.16
CA ASN A 122 10.18 1.49 -5.46
C ASN A 122 10.18 -0.04 -5.52
N GLU A 123 9.74 -0.59 -6.65
CA GLU A 123 9.77 -2.03 -6.93
C GLU A 123 11.19 -2.62 -6.84
#